data_AF-A0A812SMH5-F1
#
_entry.id   AF-A0A812SMH5-F1
#
_cell.length_a   1.000
_cell.length_b   1.000
_cell.length_c   1.000
_cell.angle_alpha   90.00
_cell.angle_beta   90.00
_cell.angle_gamma   90.00
#
_symmetry.space_group_name_H-M   'P 1'
#
loop_
_entity.id
_entity.type
_entity.pdbx_description
1 polymer ?
#
loop_
_entity_poly.entity_id
_entity_poly.type
_entity_poly.pdbx_seq_one_letter_code
_entity_poly.pdbx_strand_id
1 'polypeptide(L)'
;MAEATPSGEPPAKRAKVVEPDWTAEFAEAKAKYNTAGQKLEEELEKDPQQRDQQRIEFLQKAMQNAQKDKELLLQKQSQPSEAKITEDVIDQKIKGKEWRLPENPDVSPLFNREKELEQVQSYIANPFKFANKDGLFNLLGTSGMKGIGKTQLLLNSLQAVENLSSTKAVYFTFNRHGELKDRFHDSIAAGNRHDEALGHAVLTACDLPKELAMTCNFDECLGIVRKLVSASSDERLVVFIDELGLLDAYEKEPVVVPLLQSLMRCMDKRKGKLVFVFSHLLEEMLERGATDQSGRKIDGTPLVALAIDIWRTNPDFRAWAEAARKHAGIHQLLLSCSGHPRCLFEGLKVVEDLCKSPPQTTTAFDRARQQIINECKFDGMEYKLEESMLMQWFSPLKQMNETALDRAGLLVRVKTGLGKETASFLHPLILSWRAQKNKKSSCLAMHVCHAYEFDAELAEGSEKRMEGLMFHYEAVLRVALAGKPIELRKFYVTNYIGDKFKTLSLVGALPTNAGSLVEFVTDFSDMDFVIDLLKKGKIVVSQKQFVEGVEYLTPWRLNDAEGKLVVACVQCKFVKDKVPWSKVKEHMRSAVKPLTTNKISFFPVIYATLDQDTIQESAYNDGVFLLYDISLK
;
A
#
# COMPACT_ATOMS: atom_id res chain seq x y z
N MET A 1 -43.76 18.44 -49.40
CA MET A 1 -43.48 19.27 -50.59
C MET A 1 -42.21 20.04 -50.29
N ALA A 2 -41.11 20.00 -51.04
CA ALA A 2 -40.61 19.22 -52.18
C ALA A 2 -39.08 19.47 -52.13
N GLU A 3 -38.26 18.42 -52.14
CA GLU A 3 -37.31 18.07 -53.21
C GLU A 3 -36.31 19.16 -53.63
N ALA A 4 -35.02 18.83 -53.50
CA ALA A 4 -34.07 18.84 -54.61
C ALA A 4 -32.79 18.07 -54.24
N THR A 5 -32.52 17.02 -55.02
CA THR A 5 -31.23 16.31 -55.15
C THR A 5 -30.29 17.11 -56.06
N PRO A 6 -28.96 16.84 -56.12
CA PRO A 6 -28.48 15.81 -57.05
C PRO A 6 -27.19 15.04 -56.68
N SER A 7 -27.09 13.84 -57.30
CA SER A 7 -25.92 13.14 -57.86
C SER A 7 -24.69 12.83 -56.98
N GLY A 8 -24.13 11.62 -56.89
CA GLY A 8 -24.26 10.40 -57.71
C GLY A 8 -22.91 9.99 -58.30
N GLU A 9 -22.14 9.17 -57.57
CA GLU A 9 -21.05 8.31 -58.11
C GLU A 9 -21.10 6.93 -57.40
N PRO A 10 -20.70 5.82 -58.08
CA PRO A 10 -21.19 4.46 -57.78
C PRO A 10 -20.36 3.72 -56.71
N PRO A 11 -20.97 2.82 -55.91
CA PRO A 11 -20.20 1.97 -55.00
C PRO A 11 -19.54 0.82 -55.77
N ALA A 12 -18.25 0.62 -55.47
CA ALA A 12 -17.46 -0.50 -55.96
C ALA A 12 -18.10 -1.85 -55.60
N LYS A 13 -18.08 -2.78 -56.56
CA LYS A 13 -18.51 -4.17 -56.43
C LYS A 13 -17.85 -4.83 -55.21
N ARG A 14 -18.63 -5.08 -54.14
CA ARG A 14 -18.25 -6.06 -53.11
C ARG A 14 -18.39 -7.46 -53.71
N ALA A 15 -17.27 -8.17 -53.79
CA ALA A 15 -17.26 -9.60 -54.05
C ALA A 15 -18.11 -10.30 -52.97
N LYS A 16 -19.00 -11.21 -53.39
CA LYS A 16 -19.66 -12.16 -52.49
C LYS A 16 -18.56 -12.99 -51.82
N VAL A 17 -18.32 -12.73 -50.54
CA VAL A 17 -17.61 -13.68 -49.67
C VAL A 17 -18.59 -14.82 -49.44
N VAL A 18 -18.26 -15.99 -49.96
CA VAL A 18 -18.92 -17.24 -49.59
C VAL A 18 -18.45 -17.55 -48.17
N GLU A 19 -19.35 -17.45 -47.20
CA GLU A 19 -19.06 -17.92 -45.84
C GLU A 19 -18.84 -19.44 -45.90
N PRO A 20 -17.77 -19.98 -45.28
CA PRO A 20 -17.61 -21.41 -45.15
C PRO A 20 -18.70 -21.96 -44.23
N ASP A 21 -19.37 -23.03 -44.63
CA ASP A 21 -20.29 -23.75 -43.75
C ASP A 21 -19.49 -24.59 -42.75
N TRP A 22 -19.05 -23.93 -41.68
CA TRP A 22 -18.27 -24.53 -40.59
C TRP A 22 -19.01 -25.65 -39.87
N THR A 23 -20.32 -25.82 -40.06
CA THR A 23 -21.10 -26.82 -39.33
C THR A 23 -20.85 -28.25 -39.84
N ALA A 24 -20.56 -28.43 -41.13
CA ALA A 24 -20.25 -29.74 -41.71
C ALA A 24 -18.83 -30.22 -41.38
N GLU A 25 -17.83 -29.33 -41.44
CA GLU A 25 -16.44 -29.66 -41.10
C GLU A 25 -16.25 -29.93 -39.60
N PHE A 26 -16.96 -29.20 -38.73
CA PHE A 26 -16.95 -29.47 -37.28
C PHE A 26 -17.65 -30.78 -36.92
N ALA A 27 -18.74 -31.13 -37.62
CA ALA A 27 -19.44 -32.39 -37.42
C ALA A 27 -18.59 -33.59 -37.88
N GLU A 28 -17.85 -33.45 -38.99
CA GLU A 28 -16.96 -34.50 -39.49
C GLU A 28 -15.70 -34.67 -38.61
N ALA A 29 -15.14 -33.57 -38.10
CA ALA A 29 -14.04 -33.60 -37.12
C ALA A 29 -14.48 -34.23 -35.79
N LYS A 30 -15.68 -33.90 -35.30
CA LYS A 30 -16.27 -34.48 -34.09
C LYS A 30 -16.58 -35.97 -34.24
N ALA A 31 -17.05 -36.39 -35.42
CA ALA A 31 -17.26 -37.81 -35.73
C ALA A 31 -15.93 -38.59 -35.79
N LYS A 32 -14.90 -38.05 -36.45
CA LYS A 32 -13.55 -38.66 -36.49
C LYS A 32 -12.92 -38.77 -35.10
N TYR A 33 -13.08 -37.76 -34.25
CA TYR A 33 -12.58 -37.79 -32.87
C TYR A 33 -13.36 -38.78 -31.97
N ASN A 34 -14.68 -38.89 -32.14
CA ASN A 34 -15.47 -39.87 -31.38
C ASN A 34 -15.16 -41.31 -31.78
N THR A 35 -14.94 -41.60 -33.08
CA THR A 35 -14.53 -42.94 -33.54
C THR A 35 -13.09 -43.28 -33.12
N ALA A 36 -12.19 -42.29 -33.08
CA ALA A 36 -10.84 -42.48 -32.53
C ALA A 36 -10.85 -42.67 -31.01
N GLY A 37 -11.72 -41.96 -30.29
CA GLY A 37 -11.93 -42.10 -28.85
C GLY A 37 -12.52 -43.46 -28.45
N GLN A 38 -13.49 -43.97 -29.21
CA GLN A 38 -14.07 -45.30 -28.97
C GLN A 38 -13.08 -46.44 -29.28
N LYS A 39 -12.28 -46.32 -30.36
CA LYS A 39 -11.19 -47.28 -30.62
C LYS A 39 -10.10 -47.23 -29.55
N LEU A 40 -9.80 -46.04 -29.02
CA LEU A 40 -8.85 -45.87 -27.94
C LEU A 40 -9.40 -46.44 -26.63
N GLU A 41 -10.70 -46.28 -26.33
CA GLU A 41 -11.36 -46.90 -25.17
C GLU A 41 -11.37 -48.44 -25.26
N GLU A 42 -11.64 -49.02 -26.44
CA GLU A 42 -11.58 -50.47 -26.68
C GLU A 42 -10.15 -51.05 -26.62
N GLU A 43 -9.13 -50.26 -26.99
CA GLU A 43 -7.71 -50.64 -26.84
C GLU A 43 -7.20 -50.42 -25.40
N LEU A 44 -7.75 -49.44 -24.67
CA LEU A 44 -7.40 -49.10 -23.28
C LEU A 44 -8.01 -50.03 -22.22
N GLU A 45 -8.87 -50.99 -22.60
CA GLU A 45 -9.39 -52.06 -21.72
C GLU A 45 -8.44 -53.27 -21.60
N LYS A 46 -7.37 -53.33 -22.39
CA LYS A 46 -6.42 -54.45 -22.40
C LYS A 46 -5.09 -54.03 -21.79
N ASP A 47 -4.92 -54.35 -20.50
CA ASP A 47 -3.67 -54.33 -19.74
C ASP A 47 -3.17 -52.97 -19.17
N PRO A 48 -3.22 -52.77 -17.83
CA PRO A 48 -2.77 -51.55 -17.14
C PRO A 48 -1.29 -51.18 -17.33
N GLN A 49 -0.40 -52.12 -17.65
CA GLN A 49 1.05 -51.81 -17.81
C GLN A 49 1.38 -51.19 -19.17
N GLN A 50 0.57 -51.41 -20.21
CA GLN A 50 0.75 -50.76 -21.52
C GLN A 50 0.24 -49.30 -21.53
N ARG A 51 -0.69 -48.94 -20.64
CA ARG A 51 -1.25 -47.58 -20.49
C ARG A 51 -0.20 -46.52 -20.13
N ASP A 52 0.68 -46.83 -19.19
CA ASP A 52 1.70 -45.89 -18.74
C ASP A 52 2.82 -45.74 -19.78
N GLN A 53 3.18 -46.83 -20.46
CA GLN A 53 4.18 -46.81 -21.54
C GLN A 53 3.70 -46.01 -22.76
N GLN A 54 2.45 -46.20 -23.20
CA GLN A 54 1.87 -45.47 -24.33
C GLN A 54 1.64 -43.97 -24.00
N ARG A 55 1.30 -43.64 -22.75
CA ARG A 55 1.24 -42.24 -22.28
C ARG A 55 2.62 -41.58 -22.22
N ILE A 56 3.65 -42.30 -21.80
CA ILE A 56 5.03 -41.81 -21.79
C ILE A 56 5.53 -41.59 -23.24
N GLU A 57 5.23 -42.50 -24.15
CA GLU A 57 5.59 -42.36 -25.57
C GLU A 57 4.86 -41.19 -26.24
N PHE A 58 3.57 -40.99 -25.96
CA PHE A 58 2.82 -39.83 -26.47
C PHE A 58 3.40 -38.51 -25.96
N LEU A 59 3.73 -38.41 -24.67
CA LEU A 59 4.33 -37.21 -24.06
C LEU A 59 5.75 -36.94 -24.59
N GLN A 60 6.56 -37.99 -24.78
CA GLN A 60 7.89 -37.86 -25.40
C GLN A 60 7.79 -37.36 -26.84
N LYS A 61 6.78 -37.84 -27.60
CA LYS A 61 6.53 -37.42 -28.99
C LYS A 61 6.03 -35.97 -29.07
N ALA A 62 5.18 -35.55 -28.13
CA ALA A 62 4.73 -34.16 -28.02
C ALA A 62 5.90 -33.21 -27.67
N MET A 63 6.78 -33.62 -26.75
CA MET A 63 8.00 -32.85 -26.41
C MET A 63 8.98 -32.77 -27.58
N GLN A 64 9.19 -33.85 -28.33
CA GLN A 64 10.03 -33.84 -29.54
C GLN A 64 9.47 -32.94 -30.65
N ASN A 65 8.15 -32.91 -30.82
CA ASN A 65 7.50 -32.02 -31.78
C ASN A 65 7.65 -30.54 -31.37
N ALA A 66 7.44 -30.21 -30.09
CA ALA A 66 7.68 -28.86 -29.57
C ALA A 66 9.15 -28.42 -29.73
N GLN A 67 10.09 -29.35 -29.65
CA GLN A 67 11.52 -29.08 -29.83
C GLN A 67 11.88 -28.83 -31.30
N LYS A 68 11.25 -29.54 -32.24
CA LYS A 68 11.33 -29.25 -33.69
C LYS A 68 10.73 -27.90 -34.06
N ASP A 69 9.59 -27.54 -33.47
CA ASP A 69 8.94 -26.25 -33.71
C ASP A 69 9.77 -25.09 -33.17
N LYS A 70 10.47 -25.30 -32.04
CA LYS A 70 11.46 -24.36 -31.48
C LYS A 70 12.68 -24.16 -32.37
N GLU A 71 13.22 -25.22 -32.98
CA GLU A 71 14.33 -25.13 -33.93
C GLU A 71 13.92 -24.41 -35.24
N LEU A 72 12.67 -24.59 -35.68
CA LEU A 72 12.10 -23.91 -36.85
C LEU A 72 11.88 -22.40 -36.61
N LEU A 73 11.56 -22.02 -35.37
CA LEU A 73 11.42 -20.62 -34.94
C LEU A 73 12.77 -19.93 -34.74
N LEU A 74 13.77 -20.63 -34.19
CA LEU A 74 15.14 -20.14 -34.01
C LEU A 74 15.87 -19.85 -35.34
N GLN A 75 15.49 -20.52 -36.43
CA GLN A 75 16.01 -20.20 -37.77
C GLN A 75 15.42 -18.91 -38.38
N LYS A 76 14.34 -18.34 -37.80
CA LYS A 76 13.65 -17.17 -38.36
C LYS A 76 13.98 -15.82 -37.69
N GLN A 77 14.80 -15.78 -36.64
CA GLN A 77 15.17 -14.53 -35.98
C GLN A 77 16.68 -14.36 -35.92
N SER A 78 17.22 -13.69 -36.94
CA SER A 78 18.58 -13.14 -36.93
C SER A 78 18.52 -11.61 -36.95
N GLN A 79 18.59 -11.01 -35.76
CA GLN A 79 19.44 -9.87 -35.36
C GLN A 79 18.81 -9.00 -34.24
N PRO A 80 19.63 -8.43 -33.35
CA PRO A 80 19.23 -8.00 -32.01
C PRO A 80 19.02 -6.48 -31.89
N SER A 81 18.11 -6.04 -31.02
CA SER A 81 18.08 -4.67 -30.52
C SER A 81 18.29 -4.65 -29.00
N GLU A 82 19.22 -3.80 -28.58
CA GLU A 82 19.65 -3.58 -27.21
C GLU A 82 18.51 -3.10 -26.28
N ALA A 83 18.15 -3.94 -25.30
CA ALA A 83 17.46 -3.55 -24.06
C ALA A 83 17.80 -4.60 -22.98
N LYS A 84 19.06 -4.67 -22.58
CA LYS A 84 19.52 -5.54 -21.48
C LYS A 84 19.35 -4.79 -20.16
N ILE A 85 18.43 -5.29 -19.32
CA ILE A 85 18.47 -5.51 -17.87
C ILE A 85 17.00 -5.73 -17.46
N THR A 86 16.68 -6.93 -16.92
CA THR A 86 15.36 -7.48 -16.49
C THR A 86 14.70 -8.60 -17.33
N GLU A 87 15.46 -9.32 -18.16
CA GLU A 87 15.14 -10.72 -18.50
C GLU A 87 15.78 -11.63 -17.45
N ASP A 88 15.03 -12.55 -16.81
CA ASP A 88 15.57 -13.86 -16.33
C ASP A 88 14.70 -14.72 -15.38
N VAL A 89 13.44 -14.38 -15.05
CA VAL A 89 12.72 -15.17 -14.02
C VAL A 89 11.95 -16.38 -14.54
N ILE A 90 11.58 -16.43 -15.83
CA ILE A 90 10.94 -17.60 -16.45
C ILE A 90 11.91 -18.35 -17.40
N ASP A 91 12.78 -17.62 -18.11
CA ASP A 91 13.66 -18.23 -19.12
C ASP A 91 14.80 -19.10 -18.56
N GLN A 92 15.24 -18.88 -17.31
CA GLN A 92 16.38 -19.63 -16.76
C GLN A 92 16.09 -21.10 -16.37
N LYS A 93 14.85 -21.62 -16.43
CA LYS A 93 14.52 -22.89 -15.72
C LYS A 93 13.94 -24.05 -16.53
N ILE A 94 13.53 -23.88 -17.79
CA ILE A 94 12.94 -25.00 -18.54
C ILE A 94 13.99 -25.87 -19.26
N LYS A 95 15.22 -25.38 -19.50
CA LYS A 95 16.27 -26.17 -20.18
C LYS A 95 17.03 -27.18 -19.29
N GLY A 96 16.87 -27.14 -17.96
CA GLY A 96 17.82 -27.79 -17.03
C GLY A 96 17.31 -28.93 -16.13
N LYS A 97 16.00 -29.24 -16.08
CA LYS A 97 15.40 -30.22 -15.12
C LYS A 97 15.61 -29.92 -13.62
N GLU A 98 16.24 -28.82 -13.22
CA GLU A 98 16.34 -28.38 -11.82
C GLU A 98 15.64 -27.02 -11.63
N TRP A 99 14.68 -26.98 -10.69
CA TRP A 99 14.03 -25.75 -10.27
C TRP A 99 15.00 -24.95 -9.40
N ARG A 100 15.44 -23.78 -9.87
CA ARG A 100 16.06 -22.77 -8.99
C ARG A 100 15.00 -21.78 -8.50
N LEU A 101 15.31 -20.99 -7.49
CA LEU A 101 14.45 -19.93 -6.96
C LEU A 101 14.57 -18.67 -7.86
N PRO A 102 13.55 -17.79 -7.95
CA PRO A 102 13.75 -16.45 -8.51
C PRO A 102 14.90 -15.76 -7.76
N GLU A 103 15.76 -15.01 -8.46
CA GLU A 103 16.72 -14.16 -7.75
C GLU A 103 15.95 -13.26 -6.79
N ASN A 104 16.32 -13.33 -5.51
CA ASN A 104 15.77 -12.43 -4.51
C ASN A 104 16.05 -11.01 -5.00
N PRO A 105 15.07 -10.07 -4.99
CA PRO A 105 15.44 -8.68 -4.97
C PRO A 105 16.46 -8.52 -3.84
N ASP A 106 17.47 -7.70 -4.08
CA ASP A 106 18.66 -7.52 -3.26
C ASP A 106 18.30 -6.82 -1.93
N VAL A 107 17.49 -7.52 -1.14
CA VAL A 107 17.00 -7.14 0.17
C VAL A 107 17.86 -7.88 1.17
N SER A 108 18.47 -7.11 2.05
CA SER A 108 19.35 -7.61 3.09
C SER A 108 18.78 -8.86 3.78
N PRO A 109 19.64 -9.83 4.16
CA PRO A 109 19.28 -10.91 5.08
C PRO A 109 18.59 -10.42 6.37
N LEU A 110 18.76 -9.12 6.72
CA LEU A 110 18.16 -8.46 7.87
C LEU A 110 16.72 -7.97 7.65
N PHE A 111 16.17 -8.04 6.43
CA PHE A 111 14.73 -7.94 6.19
C PHE A 111 14.04 -9.28 6.49
N ASN A 112 14.33 -9.87 7.64
CA ASN A 112 13.81 -11.19 7.94
C ASN A 112 12.46 -11.04 8.65
N ARG A 113 11.40 -11.27 7.89
CA ARG A 113 10.02 -11.42 8.36
C ARG A 113 9.86 -12.74 9.11
N GLU A 114 10.75 -13.04 10.06
CA GLU A 114 10.92 -14.37 10.65
C GLU A 114 9.63 -14.92 11.21
N LYS A 115 8.91 -14.10 11.99
CA LYS A 115 7.63 -14.51 12.55
C LYS A 115 6.58 -14.82 11.49
N GLU A 116 6.47 -13.99 10.45
CA GLU A 116 5.52 -14.23 9.36
C GLU A 116 5.95 -15.42 8.49
N LEU A 117 7.26 -15.62 8.29
CA LEU A 117 7.84 -16.76 7.60
C LEU A 117 7.58 -18.06 8.37
N GLU A 118 7.79 -18.09 9.69
CA GLU A 118 7.46 -19.20 10.58
C GLU A 118 5.97 -19.55 10.50
N GLN A 119 5.09 -18.54 10.44
CA GLN A 119 3.65 -18.76 10.28
C GLN A 119 3.34 -19.44 8.94
N VAL A 120 3.91 -18.96 7.83
CA VAL A 120 3.72 -19.56 6.50
C VAL A 120 4.29 -20.97 6.45
N GLN A 121 5.48 -21.20 7.02
CA GLN A 121 6.11 -22.52 7.11
C GLN A 121 5.27 -23.49 7.95
N SER A 122 4.74 -23.06 9.09
CA SER A 122 3.87 -23.85 9.96
C SER A 122 2.58 -24.26 9.23
N TYR A 123 2.01 -23.34 8.44
CA TYR A 123 0.85 -23.61 7.58
C TYR A 123 1.17 -24.65 6.50
N ILE A 124 2.29 -24.51 5.81
CA ILE A 124 2.72 -25.46 4.76
C ILE A 124 3.02 -26.85 5.34
N ALA A 125 3.71 -26.91 6.48
CA ALA A 125 4.08 -28.15 7.12
C ALA A 125 2.85 -28.89 7.67
N ASN A 126 1.90 -28.16 8.27
CA ASN A 126 0.75 -28.72 8.99
C ASN A 126 -0.57 -28.01 8.64
N PRO A 127 -1.07 -28.11 7.41
CA PRO A 127 -2.28 -27.41 6.98
C PRO A 127 -3.53 -27.83 7.77
N PHE A 128 -3.54 -29.03 8.34
CA PHE A 128 -4.63 -29.53 9.21
C PHE A 128 -4.81 -28.70 10.49
N LYS A 129 -3.78 -28.03 10.99
CA LYS A 129 -3.91 -27.12 12.15
C LYS A 129 -4.72 -25.87 11.82
N PHE A 130 -4.91 -25.59 10.53
CA PHE A 130 -5.62 -24.43 9.99
C PHE A 130 -6.96 -24.84 9.34
N ALA A 131 -7.34 -26.13 9.47
CA ALA A 131 -8.67 -26.57 9.12
C ALA A 131 -9.68 -26.13 10.19
N ASN A 132 -10.92 -25.86 9.77
CA ASN A 132 -12.02 -25.60 10.71
C ASN A 132 -12.43 -26.90 11.44
N LYS A 133 -13.44 -26.79 12.32
CA LYS A 133 -13.94 -27.94 13.11
C LYS A 133 -14.46 -29.09 12.25
N ASP A 134 -14.85 -28.82 11.01
CA ASP A 134 -15.38 -29.80 10.05
C ASP A 134 -14.28 -30.37 9.14
N GLY A 135 -13.01 -30.01 9.36
CA GLY A 135 -11.88 -30.47 8.55
C GLY A 135 -11.72 -29.77 7.20
N LEU A 136 -12.41 -28.64 6.98
CA LEU A 136 -12.29 -27.81 5.78
C LEU A 136 -11.14 -26.82 5.92
N PHE A 137 -10.31 -26.70 4.89
CA PHE A 137 -9.05 -25.95 4.96
C PHE A 137 -9.24 -24.47 4.67
N ASN A 138 -8.63 -23.61 5.50
CA ASN A 138 -8.47 -22.19 5.19
C ASN A 138 -7.35 -21.98 4.16
N LEU A 139 -7.47 -20.91 3.37
CA LEU A 139 -6.37 -20.40 2.54
C LEU A 139 -5.47 -19.48 3.38
N LEU A 140 -4.19 -19.36 3.02
CA LEU A 140 -3.28 -18.39 3.62
C LEU A 140 -2.91 -17.30 2.61
N GLY A 141 -3.07 -16.02 2.98
CA GLY A 141 -2.73 -14.88 2.13
C GLY A 141 -1.97 -13.80 2.88
N THR A 142 -1.10 -13.06 2.19
CA THR A 142 -0.40 -11.89 2.75
C THR A 142 -1.06 -10.59 2.29
N SER A 143 -1.22 -9.65 3.21
CA SER A 143 -1.80 -8.32 2.96
C SER A 143 -0.85 -7.20 3.42
N GLY A 144 -1.10 -5.98 2.92
CA GLY A 144 -0.35 -4.78 3.28
C GLY A 144 0.10 -3.96 2.07
N MET A 145 0.70 -2.81 2.35
CA MET A 145 1.11 -1.80 1.35
C MET A 145 2.01 -2.37 0.23
N LYS A 146 1.95 -1.75 -0.96
CA LYS A 146 2.85 -2.08 -2.08
C LYS A 146 4.31 -1.83 -1.67
N GLY A 147 5.18 -2.83 -1.82
CA GLY A 147 6.59 -2.73 -1.42
C GLY A 147 6.88 -3.05 0.05
N ILE A 148 5.90 -3.55 0.80
CA ILE A 148 6.06 -3.98 2.20
C ILE A 148 6.78 -5.34 2.38
N GLY A 149 7.13 -6.01 1.27
CA GLY A 149 7.85 -7.29 1.24
C GLY A 149 7.00 -8.55 1.12
N LYS A 150 5.79 -8.47 0.56
CA LYS A 150 4.92 -9.64 0.33
C LYS A 150 5.54 -10.67 -0.60
N THR A 151 5.97 -10.26 -1.80
CA THR A 151 6.69 -11.14 -2.75
C THR A 151 7.92 -11.77 -2.11
N GLN A 152 8.70 -10.98 -1.36
CA GLN A 152 9.89 -11.46 -0.66
C GLN A 152 9.57 -12.55 0.37
N LEU A 153 8.49 -12.40 1.13
CA LEU A 153 8.02 -13.42 2.07
C LEU A 153 7.63 -14.72 1.35
N LEU A 154 6.96 -14.63 0.19
CA LEU A 154 6.63 -15.81 -0.63
C LEU A 154 7.88 -16.51 -1.16
N LEU A 155 8.86 -15.74 -1.65
CA LEU A 155 10.12 -16.29 -2.15
C LEU A 155 10.89 -17.00 -1.03
N ASN A 156 11.04 -16.37 0.14
CA ASN A 156 11.68 -17.01 1.30
C ASN A 156 10.91 -18.26 1.76
N SER A 157 9.58 -18.23 1.70
CA SER A 157 8.76 -19.40 2.02
C SER A 157 8.98 -20.54 1.03
N LEU A 158 9.14 -20.23 -0.26
CA LEU A 158 9.47 -21.20 -1.29
C LEU A 158 10.83 -21.85 -1.04
N GLN A 159 11.87 -21.07 -0.67
CA GLN A 159 13.19 -21.62 -0.29
C GLN A 159 13.07 -22.59 0.89
N ALA A 160 12.26 -22.24 1.89
CA ALA A 160 12.08 -23.08 3.07
C ALA A 160 11.39 -24.41 2.78
N VAL A 161 10.61 -24.51 1.69
CA VAL A 161 9.99 -25.79 1.29
C VAL A 161 11.03 -26.84 0.91
N GLU A 162 12.20 -26.44 0.41
CA GLU A 162 13.29 -27.37 0.06
C GLU A 162 13.73 -28.24 1.26
N ASN A 163 13.56 -27.72 2.48
CA ASN A 163 13.91 -28.41 3.72
C ASN A 163 12.79 -29.30 4.27
N LEU A 164 11.62 -29.35 3.63
CA LEU A 164 10.49 -30.18 4.06
C LEU A 164 10.45 -31.47 3.24
N SER A 165 10.78 -32.59 3.89
CA SER A 165 10.62 -33.91 3.28
C SER A 165 9.17 -34.11 2.85
N SER A 166 8.95 -34.71 1.67
CA SER A 166 7.63 -34.96 1.06
C SER A 166 6.78 -33.74 0.65
N THR A 167 7.40 -32.56 0.49
CA THR A 167 6.72 -31.37 -0.04
C THR A 167 7.44 -30.84 -1.28
N LYS A 168 6.67 -30.55 -2.32
CA LYS A 168 7.12 -29.86 -3.54
C LYS A 168 6.37 -28.54 -3.67
N ALA A 169 6.97 -27.58 -4.36
CA ALA A 169 6.37 -26.28 -4.55
C ALA A 169 6.50 -25.76 -5.98
N VAL A 170 5.56 -24.91 -6.36
CA VAL A 170 5.54 -24.13 -7.60
C VAL A 170 5.18 -22.69 -7.28
N TYR A 171 5.73 -21.75 -8.05
CA TYR A 171 5.48 -20.32 -7.90
C TYR A 171 5.00 -19.72 -9.21
N PHE A 172 3.94 -18.92 -9.13
CA PHE A 172 3.32 -18.23 -10.26
C PHE A 172 3.06 -16.76 -9.91
N THR A 173 3.10 -15.88 -10.91
CA THR A 173 2.82 -14.46 -10.74
C THR A 173 2.03 -13.90 -11.92
N PHE A 174 1.02 -13.08 -11.64
CA PHE A 174 0.26 -12.37 -12.67
C PHE A 174 0.87 -11.02 -13.07
N ASN A 175 1.98 -10.62 -12.44
CA ASN A 175 2.60 -9.30 -12.65
C ASN A 175 3.39 -9.19 -13.97
N ARG A 176 3.82 -10.32 -14.55
CA ARG A 176 4.89 -10.31 -15.57
C ARG A 176 4.44 -10.55 -17.00
N HIS A 177 3.19 -10.90 -17.28
CA HIS A 177 2.74 -11.16 -18.64
C HIS A 177 1.26 -10.80 -18.79
N GLY A 178 0.94 -9.83 -19.66
CA GLY A 178 -0.44 -9.65 -20.13
C GLY A 178 -1.03 -11.00 -20.59
N GLU A 179 -0.20 -11.82 -21.24
CA GLU A 179 -0.57 -13.15 -21.73
C GLU A 179 -1.15 -14.11 -20.67
N LEU A 180 -0.66 -14.14 -19.42
CA LEU A 180 -1.17 -15.08 -18.41
C LEU A 180 -2.52 -14.66 -17.87
N LYS A 181 -2.68 -13.35 -17.63
CA LYS A 181 -3.98 -12.78 -17.28
C LYS A 181 -4.98 -12.99 -18.41
N ASP A 182 -4.57 -12.71 -19.65
CA ASP A 182 -5.40 -12.88 -20.83
C ASP A 182 -5.79 -14.36 -21.00
N ARG A 183 -4.86 -15.30 -20.78
CA ARG A 183 -5.16 -16.75 -20.83
C ARG A 183 -6.18 -17.19 -19.79
N PHE A 184 -6.06 -16.68 -18.57
CA PHE A 184 -7.05 -16.94 -17.53
C PHE A 184 -8.43 -16.47 -17.98
N HIS A 185 -8.53 -15.23 -18.45
CA HIS A 185 -9.80 -14.63 -18.88
C HIS A 185 -10.37 -15.27 -20.14
N ASP A 186 -9.53 -15.63 -21.10
CA ASP A 186 -9.94 -16.40 -22.29
C ASP A 186 -10.58 -17.73 -21.90
N SER A 187 -10.03 -18.40 -20.89
CA SER A 187 -10.59 -19.64 -20.37
C SER A 187 -11.95 -19.43 -19.68
N ILE A 188 -12.10 -18.35 -18.91
CA ILE A 188 -13.38 -17.98 -18.29
C ILE A 188 -14.41 -17.64 -19.36
N ALA A 189 -14.04 -16.87 -20.38
CA ALA A 189 -14.91 -16.49 -21.50
C ALA A 189 -15.40 -17.73 -22.30
N ALA A 190 -14.61 -18.79 -22.35
CA ALA A 190 -15.00 -20.09 -22.91
C ALA A 190 -15.92 -20.92 -22.01
N GLY A 191 -16.31 -20.42 -20.84
CA GLY A 191 -17.25 -21.07 -19.92
C GLY A 191 -16.63 -22.08 -18.95
N ASN A 192 -15.30 -22.11 -18.83
CA ASN A 192 -14.62 -23.02 -17.90
C ASN A 192 -14.71 -22.54 -16.45
N ARG A 193 -14.51 -23.46 -15.49
CA ARG A 193 -14.49 -23.08 -14.08
C ARG A 193 -13.25 -22.25 -13.74
N HIS A 194 -13.30 -21.51 -12.64
CA HIS A 194 -12.20 -20.65 -12.19
C HIS A 194 -10.91 -21.42 -11.85
N ASP A 195 -11.03 -22.61 -11.23
CA ASP A 195 -9.91 -23.51 -10.97
C ASP A 195 -9.29 -24.02 -12.28
N GLU A 196 -10.11 -24.39 -13.27
CA GLU A 196 -9.65 -24.81 -14.60
C GLU A 196 -8.93 -23.68 -15.32
N ALA A 197 -9.50 -22.47 -15.30
CA ALA A 197 -8.87 -21.29 -15.88
C ALA A 197 -7.48 -20.98 -15.26
N LEU A 198 -7.34 -21.13 -13.94
CA LEU A 198 -6.02 -21.04 -13.29
C LEU A 198 -5.08 -22.14 -13.79
N GLY A 199 -5.57 -23.38 -13.89
CA GLY A 199 -4.82 -24.50 -14.45
C GLY A 199 -4.33 -24.23 -15.86
N HIS A 200 -5.19 -23.73 -16.74
CA HIS A 200 -4.85 -23.40 -18.14
C HIS A 200 -3.80 -22.29 -18.22
N ALA A 201 -3.95 -21.23 -17.42
CA ALA A 201 -2.95 -20.16 -17.35
C ALA A 201 -1.59 -20.70 -16.88
N VAL A 202 -1.57 -21.55 -15.86
CA VAL A 202 -0.36 -22.21 -15.35
C VAL A 202 0.29 -23.09 -16.42
N LEU A 203 -0.47 -23.94 -17.11
CA LEU A 203 0.09 -24.79 -18.16
C LEU A 203 0.63 -23.97 -19.33
N THR A 204 -0.04 -22.88 -19.69
CA THR A 204 0.44 -21.98 -20.74
C THR A 204 1.74 -21.28 -20.31
N ALA A 205 1.89 -20.95 -19.02
CA ALA A 205 3.16 -20.46 -18.46
C ALA A 205 4.30 -21.49 -18.54
N CYS A 206 3.97 -22.77 -18.74
CA CYS A 206 4.91 -23.87 -18.96
C CYS A 206 5.06 -24.23 -20.45
N ASP A 207 4.82 -23.28 -21.35
CA ASP A 207 4.90 -23.42 -22.80
C ASP A 207 3.90 -24.42 -23.43
N LEU A 208 2.85 -24.81 -22.71
CA LEU A 208 1.78 -25.61 -23.32
C LEU A 208 0.92 -24.71 -24.22
N PRO A 209 0.66 -25.07 -25.49
CA PRO A 209 -0.26 -24.33 -26.34
C PRO A 209 -1.62 -24.14 -25.67
N LYS A 210 -2.16 -22.92 -25.76
CA LYS A 210 -3.42 -22.53 -25.12
C LYS A 210 -4.55 -23.49 -25.47
N GLU A 211 -4.65 -23.88 -26.74
CA GLU A 211 -5.69 -24.77 -27.26
C GLU A 211 -5.64 -26.14 -26.58
N LEU A 212 -4.43 -26.66 -26.32
CA LEU A 212 -4.23 -27.91 -25.60
C LEU A 212 -4.50 -27.75 -24.11
N ALA A 213 -4.00 -26.66 -23.50
CA ALA A 213 -4.25 -26.36 -22.09
C ALA A 213 -5.75 -26.32 -21.79
N MET A 214 -6.54 -25.66 -22.66
CA MET A 214 -7.99 -25.53 -22.53
C MET A 214 -8.79 -26.83 -22.70
N THR A 215 -8.15 -27.92 -23.15
CA THR A 215 -8.80 -29.24 -23.17
C THR A 215 -8.74 -29.98 -21.84
N CYS A 216 -7.88 -29.54 -20.92
CA CYS A 216 -7.64 -30.21 -19.66
C CYS A 216 -8.62 -29.72 -18.58
N ASN A 217 -9.21 -30.62 -17.81
CA ASN A 217 -9.84 -30.22 -16.55
C ASN A 217 -8.77 -29.90 -15.48
N PHE A 218 -9.19 -29.38 -14.32
CA PHE A 218 -8.26 -28.97 -13.27
C PHE A 218 -7.45 -30.15 -12.67
N ASP A 219 -8.04 -31.34 -12.57
CA ASP A 219 -7.33 -32.52 -12.06
C ASP A 219 -6.21 -32.94 -13.05
N GLU A 220 -6.45 -32.85 -14.35
CA GLU A 220 -5.48 -33.09 -15.41
C GLU A 220 -4.37 -32.05 -15.41
N CYS A 221 -4.72 -30.76 -15.29
CA CYS A 221 -3.76 -29.67 -15.15
C CYS A 221 -2.83 -29.92 -13.96
N LEU A 222 -3.39 -30.25 -12.80
CA LEU A 222 -2.63 -30.55 -11.60
C LEU A 222 -1.73 -31.79 -11.77
N GLY A 223 -2.20 -32.81 -12.47
CA GLY A 223 -1.41 -34.00 -12.80
C GLY A 223 -0.18 -33.67 -13.63
N ILE A 224 -0.31 -32.76 -14.61
CA ILE A 224 0.81 -32.25 -15.41
C ILE A 224 1.76 -31.45 -14.53
N VAL A 225 1.26 -30.51 -13.73
CA VAL A 225 2.09 -29.70 -12.81
C VAL A 225 2.88 -30.58 -11.85
N ARG A 226 2.25 -31.60 -11.25
CA ARG A 226 2.95 -32.56 -10.38
C ARG A 226 4.09 -33.27 -11.09
N LYS A 227 3.88 -33.72 -12.33
CA LYS A 227 4.95 -34.33 -13.13
C LYS A 227 6.08 -33.34 -13.41
N LEU A 228 5.77 -32.09 -13.72
CA LEU A 228 6.77 -31.04 -13.96
C LEU A 228 7.68 -30.79 -12.76
N VAL A 229 7.16 -30.91 -11.53
CA VAL A 229 7.96 -30.78 -10.30
C VAL A 229 8.41 -32.12 -9.71
N SER A 230 8.23 -33.22 -10.44
CA SER A 230 8.53 -34.58 -9.97
C SER A 230 7.89 -34.89 -8.61
N ALA A 231 6.68 -34.37 -8.37
CA ALA A 231 5.89 -34.65 -7.18
C ALA A 231 5.11 -35.95 -7.36
N SER A 232 5.27 -36.89 -6.42
CA SER A 232 4.44 -38.09 -6.38
C SER A 232 3.01 -37.77 -5.90
N SER A 233 2.12 -38.78 -5.87
CA SER A 233 0.72 -38.61 -5.42
C SER A 233 0.56 -38.59 -3.89
N ASP A 234 1.56 -39.09 -3.18
CA ASP A 234 1.68 -39.03 -1.72
C ASP A 234 2.33 -37.74 -1.23
N GLU A 235 3.18 -37.11 -2.05
CA GLU A 235 3.77 -35.81 -1.74
C GLU A 235 2.76 -34.65 -1.77
N ARG A 236 3.01 -33.67 -0.88
CA ARG A 236 2.27 -32.41 -0.86
C ARG A 236 2.77 -31.49 -1.96
N LEU A 237 1.85 -30.85 -2.68
CA LEU A 237 2.17 -29.77 -3.61
C LEU A 237 1.71 -28.44 -3.03
N VAL A 238 2.62 -27.47 -2.96
CA VAL A 238 2.34 -26.08 -2.56
C VAL A 238 2.37 -25.18 -3.79
N VAL A 239 1.35 -24.37 -3.97
CA VAL A 239 1.23 -23.44 -5.09
C VAL A 239 1.26 -22.01 -4.52
N PHE A 240 2.38 -21.32 -4.74
CA PHE A 240 2.55 -19.91 -4.40
C PHE A 240 2.04 -19.04 -5.56
N ILE A 241 1.13 -18.11 -5.27
CA ILE A 241 0.50 -17.24 -6.28
C ILE A 241 0.66 -15.78 -5.88
N ASP A 242 1.42 -15.02 -6.67
CA ASP A 242 1.65 -13.59 -6.47
C ASP A 242 0.77 -12.73 -7.39
N GLU A 243 0.40 -11.54 -6.91
CA GLU A 243 -0.35 -10.49 -7.63
C GLU A 243 -1.73 -10.96 -8.15
N LEU A 244 -2.42 -11.83 -7.40
CA LEU A 244 -3.73 -12.36 -7.80
C LEU A 244 -4.79 -11.26 -8.03
N GLY A 245 -4.70 -10.16 -7.29
CA GLY A 245 -5.61 -9.01 -7.43
C GLY A 245 -5.58 -8.35 -8.82
N LEU A 246 -4.55 -8.59 -9.64
CA LEU A 246 -4.48 -8.06 -11.01
C LEU A 246 -5.54 -8.64 -11.96
N LEU A 247 -6.10 -9.81 -11.62
CA LEU A 247 -7.17 -10.41 -12.40
C LEU A 247 -8.43 -9.53 -12.45
N ASP A 248 -8.75 -8.84 -11.35
CA ASP A 248 -9.92 -7.96 -11.23
C ASP A 248 -9.65 -6.52 -11.72
N ALA A 249 -8.38 -6.11 -11.89
CA ALA A 249 -8.00 -4.71 -12.04
C ALA A 249 -8.53 -3.99 -13.30
N TYR A 250 -9.12 -4.71 -14.26
CA TYR A 250 -9.57 -4.14 -15.54
C TYR A 250 -10.91 -4.72 -16.03
N GLU A 251 -11.59 -5.54 -15.23
CA GLU A 251 -12.76 -6.28 -15.69
C GLU A 251 -14.07 -5.72 -15.12
N LYS A 252 -15.15 -5.93 -15.88
CA LYS A 252 -16.52 -5.56 -15.44
C LYS A 252 -17.03 -6.48 -14.33
N GLU A 253 -16.55 -7.72 -14.28
CA GLU A 253 -16.96 -8.73 -13.31
C GLU A 253 -15.75 -9.21 -12.49
N PRO A 254 -15.82 -9.18 -11.15
CA PRO A 254 -14.73 -9.63 -10.29
C PRO A 254 -14.65 -11.17 -10.26
N VAL A 255 -13.49 -11.72 -10.58
CA VAL A 255 -13.21 -13.17 -10.71
C VAL A 255 -12.37 -13.72 -9.56
N VAL A 256 -11.68 -12.87 -8.79
CA VAL A 256 -10.77 -13.31 -7.72
C VAL A 256 -11.51 -14.04 -6.60
N VAL A 257 -12.64 -13.51 -6.13
CA VAL A 257 -13.42 -14.16 -5.03
C VAL A 257 -13.96 -15.54 -5.45
N PRO A 258 -14.63 -15.70 -6.61
CA PRO A 258 -15.02 -17.02 -7.11
C PRO A 258 -13.84 -17.99 -7.28
N LEU A 259 -12.69 -17.51 -7.73
CA LEU A 259 -11.47 -18.31 -7.83
C LEU A 259 -11.03 -18.82 -6.46
N LEU A 260 -10.89 -17.94 -5.46
CA LEU A 260 -10.50 -18.32 -4.09
C LEU A 260 -11.43 -19.40 -3.51
N GLN A 261 -12.74 -19.25 -3.70
CA GLN A 261 -13.73 -20.25 -3.27
C GLN A 261 -13.61 -21.58 -4.03
N SER A 262 -13.19 -21.57 -5.29
CA SER A 262 -12.90 -22.81 -6.04
C SER A 262 -11.62 -23.49 -5.53
N LEU A 263 -10.59 -22.71 -5.20
CA LEU A 263 -9.32 -23.23 -4.68
C LEU A 263 -9.47 -23.86 -3.29
N MET A 264 -10.30 -23.29 -2.40
CA MET A 264 -10.68 -23.92 -1.12
C MET A 264 -11.27 -25.32 -1.33
N ARG A 265 -12.27 -25.44 -2.22
CA ARG A 265 -12.87 -26.74 -2.57
C ARG A 265 -11.84 -27.73 -3.12
N CYS A 266 -10.87 -27.24 -3.88
CA CYS A 266 -9.79 -28.05 -4.40
C CYS A 266 -8.87 -28.59 -3.30
N MET A 267 -8.54 -27.77 -2.28
CA MET A 267 -7.78 -28.20 -1.11
C MET A 267 -8.54 -29.25 -0.29
N ASP A 268 -9.83 -29.02 -0.03
CA ASP A 268 -10.72 -29.93 0.71
C ASP A 268 -10.75 -31.32 0.04
N LYS A 269 -10.99 -31.37 -1.28
CA LYS A 269 -10.99 -32.61 -2.08
C LYS A 269 -9.68 -33.41 -1.93
N ARG A 270 -8.57 -32.72 -1.68
CA ARG A 270 -7.22 -33.30 -1.64
C ARG A 270 -6.65 -33.44 -0.23
N LYS A 271 -7.46 -33.16 0.80
CA LYS A 271 -7.14 -33.38 2.22
C LYS A 271 -5.75 -32.85 2.62
N GLY A 272 -5.41 -31.62 2.19
CA GLY A 272 -4.14 -30.98 2.54
C GLY A 272 -2.90 -31.48 1.78
N LYS A 273 -3.05 -32.32 0.74
CA LYS A 273 -1.98 -32.65 -0.22
C LYS A 273 -1.79 -31.58 -1.31
N LEU A 274 -2.69 -30.61 -1.38
CA LEU A 274 -2.58 -29.41 -2.19
C LEU A 274 -2.77 -28.22 -1.26
N VAL A 275 -1.85 -27.25 -1.31
CA VAL A 275 -1.86 -26.05 -0.48
C VAL A 275 -1.64 -24.83 -1.37
N PHE A 276 -2.37 -23.75 -1.12
CA PHE A 276 -2.17 -22.48 -1.82
C PHE A 276 -1.69 -21.41 -0.83
N VAL A 277 -0.73 -20.59 -1.25
CA VAL A 277 -0.25 -19.43 -0.50
C VAL A 277 -0.28 -18.21 -1.41
N PHE A 278 -0.97 -17.16 -1.00
CA PHE A 278 -1.23 -15.99 -1.83
C PHE A 278 -0.49 -14.74 -1.33
N SER A 279 -0.18 -13.84 -2.25
CA SER A 279 0.13 -12.44 -1.94
C SER A 279 -0.70 -11.48 -2.79
N HIS A 280 -0.74 -10.23 -2.33
CA HIS A 280 -1.40 -9.14 -3.04
C HIS A 280 -2.92 -9.34 -3.19
N LEU A 281 -3.55 -9.91 -2.16
CA LEU A 281 -5.00 -9.88 -2.00
C LEU A 281 -5.42 -8.63 -1.23
N LEU A 282 -6.45 -7.94 -1.72
CA LEU A 282 -7.08 -6.85 -0.96
C LEU A 282 -7.80 -7.44 0.26
N GLU A 283 -7.80 -6.74 1.39
CA GLU A 283 -8.45 -7.20 2.64
C GLU A 283 -9.94 -7.53 2.44
N GLU A 284 -10.64 -6.73 1.64
CA GLU A 284 -12.04 -6.99 1.24
C GLU A 284 -12.20 -8.31 0.46
N MET A 285 -11.21 -8.72 -0.34
CA MET A 285 -11.22 -10.02 -1.04
C MET A 285 -10.98 -11.17 -0.06
N LEU A 286 -10.22 -10.93 1.00
CA LEU A 286 -10.03 -11.91 2.09
C LEU A 286 -11.35 -12.13 2.84
N GLU A 287 -12.05 -11.05 3.16
CA GLU A 287 -13.36 -11.08 3.84
C GLU A 287 -14.45 -11.69 2.96
N ARG A 288 -14.58 -11.24 1.71
CA ARG A 288 -15.59 -11.77 0.75
C ARG A 288 -15.28 -13.18 0.27
N GLY A 289 -14.02 -13.59 0.33
CA GLY A 289 -13.58 -14.96 0.06
C GLY A 289 -14.00 -15.92 1.17
N ALA A 290 -14.34 -15.43 2.37
CA ALA A 290 -14.91 -16.24 3.42
C ALA A 290 -16.30 -16.76 3.02
N THR A 291 -16.65 -17.95 3.50
CA THR A 291 -17.91 -18.60 3.16
C THR A 291 -18.72 -18.84 4.44
N ASP A 292 -19.64 -17.92 4.72
CA ASP A 292 -20.42 -17.86 5.98
C ASP A 292 -21.07 -19.20 6.36
N GLN A 293 -21.61 -19.93 5.39
CA GLN A 293 -22.29 -21.21 5.62
C GLN A 293 -21.35 -22.36 6.02
N SER A 294 -20.08 -22.31 5.60
CA SER A 294 -19.09 -23.36 5.89
C SER A 294 -18.01 -22.92 6.88
N GLY A 295 -18.03 -21.66 7.31
CA GLY A 295 -17.03 -21.11 8.23
C GLY A 295 -15.59 -21.07 7.70
N ARG A 296 -15.35 -21.32 6.40
CA ARG A 296 -14.02 -21.22 5.80
C ARG A 296 -13.65 -19.75 5.64
N LYS A 297 -12.40 -19.44 5.90
CA LYS A 297 -11.84 -18.09 5.78
C LYS A 297 -10.50 -18.12 5.05
N ILE A 298 -10.05 -16.94 4.67
CA ILE A 298 -8.68 -16.72 4.25
C ILE A 298 -7.95 -16.14 5.44
N ASP A 299 -7.01 -16.91 6.00
CA ASP A 299 -6.15 -16.45 7.09
C ASP A 299 -5.15 -15.44 6.51
N GLY A 300 -5.34 -14.17 6.85
CA GLY A 300 -4.47 -13.08 6.46
C GLY A 300 -3.24 -13.01 7.37
N THR A 301 -2.05 -12.92 6.77
CA THR A 301 -0.81 -12.50 7.43
C THR A 301 -0.55 -11.03 7.07
N PRO A 302 -1.00 -10.07 7.89
CA PRO A 302 -0.79 -8.65 7.62
C PRO A 302 0.67 -8.29 7.81
N LEU A 303 1.27 -7.68 6.78
CA LEU A 303 2.63 -7.18 6.86
C LEU A 303 2.64 -5.70 7.28
N VAL A 304 3.28 -5.44 8.42
CA VAL A 304 3.51 -4.09 8.96
C VAL A 304 4.84 -3.52 8.47
N ALA A 305 5.05 -2.21 8.52
CA ALA A 305 6.39 -1.66 8.29
C ALA A 305 7.39 -2.16 9.34
N LEU A 306 8.68 -2.03 9.03
CA LEU A 306 9.73 -2.19 10.03
C LEU A 306 9.58 -1.08 11.08
N ALA A 307 10.33 -1.19 12.19
CA ALA A 307 10.43 -0.08 13.13
C ALA A 307 10.79 1.21 12.39
N ILE A 308 10.12 2.32 12.72
CA ILE A 308 10.30 3.61 12.02
C ILE A 308 11.75 4.08 12.04
N ASP A 309 12.50 3.68 13.07
CA ASP A 309 13.89 4.01 13.30
C ASP A 309 14.83 2.80 13.13
N ILE A 310 14.42 1.76 12.39
CA ILE A 310 15.24 0.58 12.09
C ILE A 310 16.61 0.95 11.50
N TRP A 311 16.68 2.06 10.76
CA TRP A 311 17.91 2.59 10.18
C TRP A 311 18.95 3.01 11.25
N ARG A 312 18.55 3.21 12.51
CA ARG A 312 19.48 3.49 13.62
C ARG A 312 20.23 2.25 14.09
N THR A 313 19.57 1.10 14.06
CA THR A 313 20.05 -0.14 14.68
C THR A 313 20.57 -1.14 13.66
N ASN A 314 20.07 -1.09 12.42
CA ASN A 314 20.47 -2.01 11.37
C ASN A 314 21.83 -1.60 10.74
N PRO A 315 22.84 -2.49 10.72
CA PRO A 315 24.17 -2.23 10.19
C PRO A 315 24.22 -1.75 8.73
N ASP A 316 23.28 -2.19 7.88
CA ASP A 316 23.24 -1.81 6.46
C ASP A 316 23.01 -0.32 6.26
N PHE A 317 22.39 0.34 7.24
CA PHE A 317 22.10 1.77 7.22
C PHE A 317 23.10 2.59 8.03
N ARG A 318 24.26 2.03 8.41
CA ARG A 318 25.24 2.74 9.25
C ARG A 318 25.66 4.10 8.68
N ALA A 319 25.97 4.18 7.38
CA ALA A 319 26.34 5.45 6.74
C ALA A 319 25.21 6.48 6.80
N TRP A 320 23.97 6.03 6.55
CA TRP A 320 22.77 6.85 6.68
C TRP A 320 22.53 7.32 8.11
N ALA A 321 22.69 6.45 9.10
CA ALA A 321 22.56 6.80 10.51
C ALA A 321 23.61 7.82 10.96
N GLU A 322 24.86 7.67 10.50
CA GLU A 322 25.92 8.63 10.77
C GLU A 322 25.65 10.00 10.12
N ALA A 323 25.09 10.02 8.91
CA ALA A 323 24.70 11.24 8.22
C ALA A 323 23.49 11.93 8.88
N ALA A 324 22.48 11.16 9.31
CA ALA A 324 21.30 11.66 10.02
C ALA A 324 21.64 12.39 11.33
N ARG A 325 22.64 11.90 12.08
CA ARG A 325 23.13 12.57 13.30
C ARG A 325 23.74 13.94 13.03
N LYS A 326 24.27 14.15 11.82
CA LYS A 326 24.91 15.41 11.41
C LYS A 326 23.94 16.37 10.71
N HIS A 327 22.84 15.84 10.16
CA HIS A 327 22.00 16.55 9.21
C HIS A 327 20.51 16.26 9.39
N ALA A 328 19.77 17.27 9.85
CA ALA A 328 18.33 17.21 10.10
C ALA A 328 17.53 16.71 8.89
N GLY A 329 17.78 17.25 7.70
CA GLY A 329 17.05 16.83 6.50
C GLY A 329 17.25 15.35 6.14
N ILE A 330 18.42 14.76 6.43
CA ILE A 330 18.64 13.32 6.24
C ILE A 330 17.86 12.52 7.28
N HIS A 331 17.90 12.94 8.55
CA HIS A 331 17.10 12.33 9.61
C HIS A 331 15.60 12.30 9.24
N GLN A 332 15.09 13.41 8.71
CA GLN A 332 13.69 13.54 8.30
C GLN A 332 13.36 12.75 7.03
N LEU A 333 14.29 12.64 6.08
CA LEU A 333 14.13 11.76 4.92
C LEU A 333 13.99 10.29 5.34
N LEU A 334 14.80 9.84 6.32
CA LEU A 334 14.72 8.48 6.86
C LEU A 334 13.41 8.25 7.62
N LEU A 335 12.94 9.21 8.43
CA LEU A 335 11.62 9.14 9.08
C LEU A 335 10.48 9.11 8.05
N SER A 336 10.61 9.86 6.95
CA SER A 336 9.65 9.86 5.84
C SER A 336 9.53 8.50 5.15
N CYS A 337 10.58 7.67 5.20
CA CYS A 337 10.54 6.28 4.73
C CYS A 337 9.71 5.39 5.66
N SER A 338 9.49 5.79 6.91
CA SER A 338 8.52 5.17 7.84
C SER A 338 8.67 3.66 8.02
N GLY A 339 9.91 3.16 8.04
CA GLY A 339 10.18 1.72 8.12
C GLY A 339 9.74 0.92 6.88
N HIS A 340 9.34 1.58 5.81
CA HIS A 340 8.87 0.93 4.59
C HIS A 340 10.05 0.27 3.85
N PRO A 341 10.05 -1.06 3.70
CA PRO A 341 11.21 -1.81 3.20
C PRO A 341 11.70 -1.35 1.84
N ARG A 342 10.80 -1.19 0.86
CA ARG A 342 11.21 -0.71 -0.46
C ARG A 342 11.83 0.69 -0.42
N CYS A 343 11.31 1.58 0.43
CA CYS A 343 11.87 2.93 0.56
C CYS A 343 13.29 2.88 1.11
N LEU A 344 13.51 2.03 2.11
CA LEU A 344 14.81 1.89 2.75
C LEU A 344 15.84 1.16 1.87
N PHE A 345 15.48 0.03 1.28
CA PHE A 345 16.45 -0.83 0.57
C PHE A 345 16.61 -0.51 -0.92
N GLU A 346 15.57 -0.03 -1.59
CA GLU A 346 15.63 0.36 -3.01
C GLU A 346 15.68 1.90 -3.13
N GLY A 347 14.77 2.59 -2.44
CA GLY A 347 14.67 4.05 -2.48
C GLY A 347 15.92 4.78 -2.01
N LEU A 348 16.52 4.41 -0.87
CA LEU A 348 17.72 5.09 -0.39
C LEU A 348 18.94 4.81 -1.28
N LYS A 349 19.01 3.66 -1.96
CA LYS A 349 20.10 3.35 -2.91
C LYS A 349 20.15 4.37 -4.04
N VAL A 350 19.01 4.82 -4.56
CA VAL A 350 18.97 5.80 -5.66
C VAL A 350 19.30 7.24 -5.25
N VAL A 351 19.38 7.52 -3.94
CA VAL A 351 19.74 8.83 -3.37
C VAL A 351 20.97 8.76 -2.47
N GLU A 352 21.77 7.71 -2.60
CA GLU A 352 22.92 7.44 -1.73
C GLU A 352 23.95 8.58 -1.73
N ASP A 353 24.10 9.28 -2.86
CA ASP A 353 25.01 10.42 -2.96
C ASP A 353 24.68 11.53 -1.95
N LEU A 354 23.41 11.67 -1.56
CA LEU A 354 22.97 12.66 -0.56
C LEU A 354 23.58 12.37 0.83
N CYS A 355 23.82 11.10 1.16
CA CYS A 355 24.48 10.71 2.41
C CYS A 355 26.01 10.82 2.33
N LYS A 356 26.58 10.77 1.11
CA LYS A 356 28.03 10.80 0.87
C LYS A 356 28.60 12.20 0.59
N SER A 357 27.83 13.13 0.02
CA SER A 357 28.35 14.45 -0.40
C SER A 357 27.30 15.58 -0.40
N PRO A 358 27.55 16.73 0.28
CA PRO A 358 26.68 17.93 0.24
C PRO A 358 26.72 18.64 -1.14
N PRO A 359 25.72 19.50 -1.50
CA PRO A 359 24.89 20.29 -0.59
C PRO A 359 23.49 19.73 -0.30
N GLN A 360 23.19 19.65 0.99
CA GLN A 360 21.92 19.23 1.55
C GLN A 360 20.96 20.42 1.67
N THR A 361 20.50 20.90 0.53
CA THR A 361 19.50 21.97 0.43
C THR A 361 18.09 21.41 0.48
N THR A 362 17.08 22.23 0.80
CA THR A 362 15.66 21.85 0.70
C THR A 362 15.33 21.27 -0.67
N THR A 363 15.84 21.89 -1.74
CA THR A 363 15.66 21.41 -3.11
C THR A 363 16.29 20.03 -3.36
N ALA A 364 17.44 19.74 -2.75
CA ALA A 364 18.07 18.42 -2.85
C ALA A 364 17.23 17.34 -2.16
N PHE A 365 16.68 17.64 -0.98
CA PHE A 365 15.79 16.72 -0.27
C PHE A 365 14.47 16.49 -1.01
N ASP A 366 13.88 17.52 -1.62
CA ASP A 366 12.67 17.37 -2.42
C ASP A 366 12.89 16.49 -3.66
N ARG A 367 14.04 16.66 -4.33
CA ARG A 367 14.44 15.76 -5.43
C ARG A 367 14.65 14.34 -4.95
N ALA A 368 15.31 14.15 -3.80
CA ALA A 368 15.54 12.83 -3.23
C ALA A 368 14.22 12.12 -2.89
N ARG A 369 13.27 12.83 -2.25
CA ARG A 369 11.92 12.29 -2.00
C ARG A 369 11.27 11.86 -3.31
N GLN A 370 11.29 12.71 -4.34
CA GLN A 370 10.70 12.39 -5.65
C GLN A 370 11.35 11.18 -6.31
N GLN A 371 12.68 11.06 -6.23
CA GLN A 371 13.41 9.89 -6.76
C GLN A 371 13.01 8.62 -6.02
N ILE A 372 12.92 8.64 -4.69
CA ILE A 372 12.42 7.51 -3.89
C ILE A 372 10.99 7.14 -4.31
N ILE A 373 10.10 8.12 -4.46
CA ILE A 373 8.70 7.92 -4.87
C ILE A 373 8.61 7.22 -6.22
N ASN A 374 9.43 7.65 -7.19
CA ASN A 374 9.47 7.09 -8.53
C ASN A 374 10.00 5.66 -8.50
N GLU A 375 11.13 5.43 -7.81
CA GLU A 375 11.75 4.10 -7.68
C GLU A 375 10.78 3.13 -6.99
N CYS A 376 10.11 3.58 -5.93
CA CYS A 376 9.15 2.78 -5.19
C CYS A 376 7.80 2.61 -5.92
N LYS A 377 7.59 3.29 -7.05
CA LYS A 377 6.37 3.29 -7.88
C LYS A 377 5.12 3.69 -7.10
N PHE A 378 5.23 4.76 -6.30
CA PHE A 378 4.11 5.37 -5.56
C PHE A 378 3.33 6.38 -6.39
N ASP A 379 3.93 6.91 -7.45
CA ASP A 379 3.32 7.83 -8.41
C ASP A 379 2.04 7.30 -9.06
N GLY A 380 1.91 5.98 -9.25
CA GLY A 380 0.68 5.34 -9.71
C GLY A 380 -0.51 5.42 -8.74
N MET A 381 -0.34 5.96 -7.53
CA MET A 381 -1.41 6.06 -6.52
C MET A 381 -2.22 7.37 -6.60
N GLU A 382 -1.91 8.26 -7.54
CA GLU A 382 -2.59 9.57 -7.68
C GLU A 382 -4.11 9.45 -7.74
N TYR A 383 -4.60 8.54 -8.59
CA TYR A 383 -6.03 8.31 -8.82
C TYR A 383 -6.77 7.82 -7.56
N LYS A 384 -6.04 7.40 -6.52
CA LYS A 384 -6.63 6.83 -5.31
C LYS A 384 -6.60 7.77 -4.11
N LEU A 385 -5.89 8.91 -4.16
CA LEU A 385 -5.77 9.84 -3.04
C LEU A 385 -6.45 11.18 -3.33
N GLU A 386 -7.78 11.14 -3.36
CA GLU A 386 -8.61 12.33 -3.55
C GLU A 386 -8.52 13.32 -2.36
N GLU A 387 -8.76 14.60 -2.63
CA GLU A 387 -8.83 15.62 -1.58
C GLU A 387 -9.93 15.32 -0.56
N SER A 388 -11.07 14.82 -1.03
CA SER A 388 -12.21 14.44 -0.20
C SER A 388 -11.83 13.40 0.86
N MET A 389 -10.96 12.45 0.51
CA MET A 389 -10.44 11.40 1.38
C MET A 389 -9.48 12.00 2.41
N LEU A 390 -8.54 12.84 1.98
CA LEU A 390 -7.61 13.52 2.90
C LEU A 390 -8.33 14.43 3.89
N MET A 391 -9.36 15.15 3.44
CA MET A 391 -10.20 15.98 4.31
C MET A 391 -10.93 15.15 5.37
N GLN A 392 -11.33 13.92 5.03
CA GLN A 392 -11.91 12.99 6.03
C GLN A 392 -10.84 12.46 6.98
N TRP A 393 -9.67 12.09 6.46
CA TRP A 393 -8.55 11.59 7.25
C TRP A 393 -8.08 12.59 8.31
N PHE A 394 -7.89 13.86 7.92
CA PHE A 394 -7.48 14.92 8.83
C PHE A 394 -8.62 15.48 9.68
N SER A 395 -9.88 15.19 9.35
CA SER A 395 -11.02 15.77 10.06
C SER A 395 -11.19 15.12 11.43
N PRO A 396 -11.06 15.86 12.55
CA PRO A 396 -11.29 15.30 13.88
C PRO A 396 -12.75 14.91 14.14
N LEU A 397 -13.68 15.28 13.25
CA LEU A 397 -15.11 14.95 13.33
C LEU A 397 -15.48 13.66 12.57
N LYS A 398 -14.59 13.12 11.73
CA LYS A 398 -14.89 11.99 10.85
C LYS A 398 -13.87 10.90 11.10
N GLN A 399 -14.33 9.67 11.26
CA GLN A 399 -13.47 8.51 11.17
C GLN A 399 -13.51 8.04 9.71
N MET A 400 -12.39 8.19 9.01
CA MET A 400 -12.26 7.63 7.68
C MET A 400 -12.21 6.11 7.79
N ASN A 401 -12.82 5.42 6.82
CA ASN A 401 -12.67 3.99 6.70
C ASN A 401 -11.23 3.66 6.29
N GLU A 402 -10.41 3.19 7.25
CA GLU A 402 -9.03 2.76 7.02
C GLU A 402 -8.94 1.72 5.89
N THR A 403 -9.93 0.85 5.73
CA THR A 403 -9.98 -0.15 4.66
C THR A 403 -9.91 0.48 3.27
N ALA A 404 -10.47 1.67 3.04
CA ALA A 404 -10.37 2.32 1.72
C ALA A 404 -8.94 2.80 1.41
N LEU A 405 -8.24 3.35 2.41
CA LEU A 405 -6.85 3.80 2.27
C LEU A 405 -5.88 2.63 2.24
N ASP A 406 -6.16 1.57 3.00
CA ASP A 406 -5.42 0.32 2.97
C ASP A 406 -5.54 -0.37 1.62
N ARG A 407 -6.77 -0.46 1.06
CA ARG A 407 -7.04 -0.92 -0.32
C ARG A 407 -6.28 -0.12 -1.36
N ALA A 408 -6.14 1.19 -1.12
CA ALA A 408 -5.38 2.05 -2.01
C ALA A 408 -3.86 1.86 -1.87
N GLY A 409 -3.39 1.14 -0.85
CA GLY A 409 -1.97 0.97 -0.54
C GLY A 409 -1.35 2.25 0.04
N LEU A 410 -2.15 3.08 0.69
CA LEU A 410 -1.76 4.41 1.18
C LEU A 410 -1.42 4.40 2.66
N LEU A 411 -1.86 3.38 3.40
CA LEU A 411 -1.58 3.25 4.83
C LEU A 411 -0.30 2.46 5.08
N VAL A 412 0.54 3.03 5.92
CA VAL A 412 1.62 2.33 6.61
C VAL A 412 1.13 1.99 8.01
N ARG A 413 1.37 0.76 8.42
CA ARG A 413 1.05 0.24 9.74
C ARG A 413 2.34 0.03 10.53
N VAL A 414 2.49 0.62 11.71
CA VAL A 414 3.66 0.47 12.58
C VAL A 414 3.22 -0.03 13.96
N LYS A 415 3.98 -0.96 14.55
CA LYS A 415 3.75 -1.41 15.93
C LYS A 415 4.21 -0.33 16.91
N THR A 416 3.33 0.12 17.81
CA THR A 416 3.66 1.09 18.86
C THR A 416 4.30 0.40 20.07
N GLY A 417 4.88 1.18 21.01
CA GLY A 417 5.91 0.84 22.02
C GLY A 417 5.69 -0.35 22.98
N LEU A 418 4.68 -1.20 22.78
CA LEU A 418 4.53 -2.49 23.49
C LEU A 418 4.16 -3.66 22.57
N GLY A 419 4.22 -3.47 21.24
CA GLY A 419 3.96 -4.51 20.24
C GLY A 419 2.50 -5.01 20.17
N LYS A 420 1.59 -4.45 20.97
CA LYS A 420 0.17 -4.82 21.05
C LYS A 420 -0.74 -3.96 20.17
N GLU A 421 -0.38 -2.70 19.95
CA GLU A 421 -1.18 -1.76 19.16
C GLU A 421 -0.46 -1.40 17.86
N THR A 422 -1.23 -1.25 16.79
CA THR A 422 -0.73 -0.85 15.47
C THR A 422 -1.29 0.53 15.16
N ALA A 423 -0.41 1.50 14.93
CA ALA A 423 -0.80 2.80 14.42
C ALA A 423 -0.82 2.77 12.89
N SER A 424 -1.93 3.22 12.31
CA SER A 424 -2.09 3.43 10.86
C SER A 424 -1.85 4.90 10.53
N PHE A 425 -1.02 5.19 9.53
CA PHE A 425 -0.85 6.55 9.02
C PHE A 425 -0.67 6.56 7.51
N LEU A 426 -1.06 7.67 6.88
CA LEU A 426 -0.76 7.91 5.47
C LEU A 426 0.75 8.00 5.27
N HIS A 427 1.30 7.24 4.32
CA HIS A 427 2.73 7.23 4.08
C HIS A 427 3.26 8.66 3.80
N PRO A 428 4.25 9.18 4.57
CA PRO A 428 4.68 10.57 4.48
C PRO A 428 5.14 11.01 3.10
N LEU A 429 5.94 10.18 2.41
CA LEU A 429 6.35 10.44 1.03
C LEU A 429 5.17 10.62 0.06
N ILE A 430 4.11 9.81 0.19
CA ILE A 430 2.92 9.90 -0.68
C ILE A 430 2.15 11.19 -0.39
N LEU A 431 1.96 11.50 0.89
CA LEU A 431 1.23 12.70 1.31
C LEU A 431 1.98 13.98 0.87
N SER A 432 3.29 14.03 1.09
CA SER A 432 4.17 15.12 0.66
C SER A 432 4.14 15.31 -0.86
N TRP A 433 4.24 14.21 -1.62
CA TRP A 433 4.15 14.22 -3.08
C TRP A 433 2.83 14.77 -3.61
N ARG A 434 1.71 14.25 -3.10
CA ARG A 434 0.38 14.72 -3.48
C ARG A 434 0.23 16.20 -3.17
N ALA A 435 0.69 16.63 -1.99
CA ALA A 435 0.65 18.01 -1.58
C ALA A 435 1.44 18.90 -2.56
N GLN A 436 2.68 18.52 -2.92
CA GLN A 436 3.52 19.30 -3.84
C GLN A 436 2.87 19.47 -5.22
N LYS A 437 2.23 18.43 -5.75
CA LYS A 437 1.48 18.51 -7.01
C LYS A 437 0.30 19.48 -6.95
N ASN A 438 -0.39 19.55 -5.81
CA ASN A 438 -1.65 20.28 -5.66
C ASN A 438 -1.51 21.62 -4.93
N LYS A 439 -0.31 22.03 -4.51
CA LYS A 439 -0.09 23.22 -3.67
C LYS A 439 -0.62 24.54 -4.24
N LYS A 440 -0.73 24.63 -5.57
CA LYS A 440 -1.26 25.82 -6.26
C LYS A 440 -2.78 25.86 -6.33
N SER A 441 -3.44 24.71 -6.25
CA SER A 441 -4.89 24.54 -6.47
C SER A 441 -5.65 24.17 -5.20
N SER A 442 -4.97 23.69 -4.15
CA SER A 442 -5.58 23.24 -2.90
C SER A 442 -4.93 23.91 -1.69
N CYS A 443 -5.75 24.56 -0.86
CA CYS A 443 -5.31 25.15 0.40
C CYS A 443 -4.83 24.07 1.39
N LEU A 444 -5.49 22.90 1.41
CA LEU A 444 -5.04 21.74 2.17
C LEU A 444 -3.64 21.31 1.73
N ALA A 445 -3.42 21.16 0.42
CA ALA A 445 -2.14 20.77 -0.14
C ALA A 445 -1.02 21.77 0.19
N MET A 446 -1.31 23.08 0.08
CA MET A 446 -0.36 24.13 0.43
C MET A 446 0.12 24.02 1.88
N HIS A 447 -0.81 23.85 2.83
CA HIS A 447 -0.44 23.75 4.24
C HIS A 447 0.23 22.42 4.59
N VAL A 448 -0.13 21.31 3.94
CA VAL A 448 0.60 20.04 4.07
C VAL A 448 2.03 20.18 3.54
N CYS A 449 2.25 20.87 2.41
CA CYS A 449 3.60 21.15 1.90
C CYS A 449 4.44 21.91 2.91
N HIS A 450 3.94 23.04 3.41
CA HIS A 450 4.71 23.83 4.36
C HIS A 450 4.97 23.08 5.67
N ALA A 451 4.01 22.28 6.15
CA ALA A 451 4.24 21.41 7.31
C ALA A 451 5.45 20.49 7.11
N TYR A 452 5.60 19.86 5.94
CA TYR A 452 6.77 19.04 5.62
C TYR A 452 8.06 19.83 5.41
N GLU A 453 7.96 21.07 4.89
CA GLU A 453 9.12 21.97 4.75
C GLU A 453 9.69 22.35 6.12
N PHE A 454 8.83 22.68 7.08
CA PHE A 454 9.25 22.94 8.47
C PHE A 454 9.73 21.67 9.18
N ASP A 455 9.06 20.54 8.98
CA ASP A 455 9.48 19.24 9.53
C ASP A 455 10.91 18.88 9.10
N ALA A 456 11.28 19.16 7.85
CA ALA A 456 12.62 18.90 7.30
C ALA A 456 13.75 19.68 8.01
N GLU A 457 13.42 20.78 8.70
CA GLU A 457 14.39 21.58 9.47
C GLU A 457 14.57 21.09 10.92
N LEU A 458 13.68 20.20 11.41
CA LEU A 458 13.74 19.68 12.77
C LEU A 458 14.86 18.64 12.89
N ALA A 459 15.96 18.99 13.55
CA ALA A 459 17.04 18.07 13.85
C ALA A 459 16.67 17.11 15.01
N GLU A 460 17.40 15.99 15.10
CA GLU A 460 17.22 15.01 16.17
C GLU A 460 17.38 15.67 17.56
N GLY A 461 16.31 15.66 18.35
CA GLY A 461 16.27 16.29 19.67
C GLY A 461 16.40 17.82 19.66
N SER A 462 16.21 18.46 18.50
CA SER A 462 16.04 19.90 18.38
C SER A 462 14.57 20.22 18.18
N GLU A 463 13.98 20.74 19.23
CA GLU A 463 12.57 21.14 19.23
C GLU A 463 12.41 22.63 18.86
N LYS A 464 13.52 23.28 18.47
CA LYS A 464 13.54 24.63 17.92
C LYS A 464 12.84 24.58 16.55
N ARG A 465 11.92 25.51 16.30
CA ARG A 465 11.16 25.67 15.05
C ARG A 465 9.95 24.77 14.83
N MET A 466 9.53 24.03 15.87
CA MET A 466 8.33 23.19 15.77
C MET A 466 7.04 24.01 15.57
N GLU A 467 7.01 25.28 15.97
CA GLU A 467 5.88 26.17 15.73
C GLU A 467 5.46 26.19 14.26
N GLY A 468 6.44 26.17 13.33
CA GLY A 468 6.25 26.06 11.89
C GLY A 468 5.34 24.90 11.47
N LEU A 469 5.66 23.73 12.01
CA LEU A 469 4.88 22.51 11.82
C LEU A 469 3.49 22.64 12.47
N MET A 470 3.40 23.20 13.68
CA MET A 470 2.16 23.25 14.45
C MET A 470 1.09 24.16 13.84
N PHE A 471 1.42 25.39 13.45
CA PHE A 471 0.41 26.28 12.86
C PHE A 471 -0.06 25.81 11.49
N HIS A 472 0.79 25.13 10.71
CA HIS A 472 0.38 24.53 9.44
C HIS A 472 -0.43 23.25 9.64
N TYR A 473 -0.11 22.43 10.64
CA TYR A 473 -0.93 21.30 11.01
C TYR A 473 -2.32 21.74 11.49
N GLU A 474 -2.40 22.78 12.35
CA GLU A 474 -3.69 23.36 12.73
C GLU A 474 -4.47 23.89 11.53
N ALA A 475 -3.80 24.54 10.57
CA ALA A 475 -4.44 24.99 9.33
C ALA A 475 -5.02 23.81 8.54
N VAL A 476 -4.29 22.70 8.42
CA VAL A 476 -4.76 21.45 7.79
C VAL A 476 -6.04 20.94 8.48
N LEU A 477 -6.04 20.84 9.81
CA LEU A 477 -7.22 20.39 10.57
C LEU A 477 -8.42 21.34 10.37
N ARG A 478 -8.19 22.65 10.34
CA ARG A 478 -9.25 23.66 10.13
C ARG A 478 -9.86 23.59 8.74
N VAL A 479 -9.02 23.42 7.71
CA VAL A 479 -9.50 23.18 6.35
C VAL A 479 -10.34 21.90 6.33
N ALA A 480 -9.85 20.81 6.93
CA ALA A 480 -10.55 19.53 7.03
C ALA A 480 -11.92 19.60 7.73
N LEU A 481 -12.06 20.47 8.74
CA LEU A 481 -13.34 20.73 9.42
C LEU A 481 -14.39 21.38 8.52
N ALA A 482 -13.98 22.10 7.46
CA ALA A 482 -14.86 22.78 6.52
C ALA A 482 -15.94 23.64 7.21
N GLY A 483 -15.54 24.40 8.24
CA GLY A 483 -16.43 25.31 8.98
C GLY A 483 -17.44 24.60 9.89
N LYS A 484 -17.31 23.29 10.12
CA LYS A 484 -18.20 22.57 11.05
C LYS A 484 -17.84 22.88 12.51
N PRO A 485 -18.84 22.97 13.40
CA PRO A 485 -18.59 23.08 14.83
C PRO A 485 -17.86 21.85 15.39
N ILE A 486 -16.95 22.08 16.32
CA ILE A 486 -16.18 21.06 17.02
C ILE A 486 -16.02 21.42 18.50
N GLU A 487 -16.08 20.43 19.36
CA GLU A 487 -15.68 20.60 20.77
C GLU A 487 -14.17 20.69 20.87
N LEU A 488 -13.64 21.64 21.64
CA LEU A 488 -12.19 21.86 21.74
C LEU A 488 -11.39 20.60 22.08
N ARG A 489 -11.91 19.74 22.97
CA ARG A 489 -11.30 18.46 23.36
C ARG A 489 -11.12 17.47 22.20
N LYS A 490 -11.94 17.57 21.15
CA LYS A 490 -11.84 16.73 19.95
C LYS A 490 -10.80 17.27 18.98
N PHE A 491 -10.53 18.58 19.01
CA PHE A 491 -9.51 19.21 18.18
C PHE A 491 -8.12 19.05 18.79
N TYR A 492 -7.97 19.43 20.07
CA TYR A 492 -6.75 19.20 20.84
C TYR A 492 -6.90 17.93 21.65
N VAL A 493 -6.49 16.79 21.08
CA VAL A 493 -6.56 15.48 21.74
C VAL A 493 -5.50 15.42 22.85
N THR A 494 -5.94 15.68 24.09
CA THR A 494 -5.10 15.62 25.30
C THR A 494 -5.94 15.31 26.53
N ASN A 495 -5.32 14.68 27.53
CA ASN A 495 -5.91 14.51 28.86
C ASN A 495 -5.80 15.80 29.70
N TYR A 496 -4.94 16.74 29.32
CA TYR A 496 -4.59 17.92 30.10
C TYR A 496 -5.32 19.16 29.56
N ILE A 497 -6.63 19.18 29.73
CA ILE A 497 -7.51 20.27 29.30
C ILE A 497 -8.42 20.69 30.46
N GLY A 498 -8.48 22.00 30.72
CA GLY A 498 -9.34 22.54 31.78
C GLY A 498 -10.83 22.29 31.52
N ASP A 499 -11.60 22.00 32.56
CA ASP A 499 -13.01 21.58 32.45
C ASP A 499 -13.87 22.59 31.67
N LYS A 500 -13.63 23.89 31.87
CA LYS A 500 -14.34 24.97 31.18
C LYS A 500 -14.16 24.94 29.65
N PHE A 501 -13.12 24.27 29.16
CA PHE A 501 -12.80 24.18 27.74
C PHE A 501 -13.21 22.85 27.11
N LYS A 502 -13.44 21.79 27.92
CA LYS A 502 -13.80 20.45 27.41
C LYS A 502 -15.05 20.47 26.54
N THR A 503 -16.05 21.25 26.92
CA THR A 503 -17.34 21.36 26.24
C THR A 503 -17.46 22.61 25.38
N LEU A 504 -16.39 23.40 25.26
CA LEU A 504 -16.40 24.62 24.45
C LEU A 504 -16.55 24.25 22.97
N SER A 505 -17.72 24.55 22.41
CA SER A 505 -18.04 24.32 21.01
C SER A 505 -17.60 25.52 20.17
N LEU A 506 -16.68 25.28 19.25
CA LEU A 506 -16.07 26.30 18.41
C LEU A 506 -16.23 25.97 16.94
N VAL A 507 -16.29 27.00 16.11
CA VAL A 507 -16.20 26.90 14.66
C VAL A 507 -14.85 27.47 14.23
N GLY A 508 -14.09 26.70 13.47
CA GLY A 508 -12.86 27.17 12.85
C GLY A 508 -13.21 28.23 11.81
N ALA A 509 -12.81 29.48 12.04
CA ALA A 509 -13.00 30.54 11.06
C ALA A 509 -12.15 30.25 9.82
N LEU A 510 -12.78 30.04 8.67
CA LEU A 510 -12.10 29.99 7.38
C LEU A 510 -12.11 31.40 6.78
N PRO A 511 -10.99 31.87 6.20
CA PRO A 511 -10.98 33.16 5.54
C PRO A 511 -11.98 33.20 4.39
N THR A 512 -12.68 34.33 4.26
CA THR A 512 -13.71 34.56 3.23
C THR A 512 -13.18 34.50 1.80
N ASN A 513 -11.87 34.63 1.61
CA ASN A 513 -11.16 34.43 0.36
C ASN A 513 -10.24 33.22 0.49
N ALA A 514 -10.20 32.36 -0.53
CA ALA A 514 -9.46 31.09 -0.58
C ALA A 514 -7.90 31.21 -0.56
N GLY A 515 -7.36 32.21 0.13
CA GLY A 515 -5.93 32.39 0.36
C GLY A 515 -5.44 31.73 1.66
N SER A 516 -4.10 31.59 1.80
CA SER A 516 -3.38 31.03 2.96
C SER A 516 -4.06 31.31 4.29
N LEU A 517 -4.31 30.29 5.13
CA LEU A 517 -4.83 30.51 6.49
C LEU A 517 -3.81 31.14 7.43
N VAL A 518 -2.54 31.22 7.04
CA VAL A 518 -1.43 31.69 7.87
C VAL A 518 -0.92 33.02 7.34
N GLU A 519 -0.76 33.99 8.25
CA GLU A 519 -0.21 35.33 8.00
C GLU A 519 0.96 35.60 8.96
N PHE A 520 2.04 36.18 8.45
CA PHE A 520 3.21 36.52 9.25
C PHE A 520 3.23 38.02 9.55
N VAL A 521 3.47 38.36 10.81
CA VAL A 521 3.69 39.75 11.26
C VAL A 521 5.09 39.86 11.85
N THR A 522 5.66 41.07 11.85
CA THR A 522 6.98 41.29 12.46
C THR A 522 6.97 40.86 13.93
N ASP A 523 5.95 41.27 14.67
CA ASP A 523 5.66 40.89 16.05
C ASP A 523 4.20 41.21 16.41
N PHE A 524 3.81 41.03 17.67
CA PHE A 524 2.47 41.37 18.14
C PHE A 524 2.35 42.81 18.69
N SER A 525 3.19 43.74 18.25
CA SER A 525 3.11 45.14 18.71
C SER A 525 1.90 45.89 18.13
N ASP A 526 1.54 45.67 16.86
CA ASP A 526 0.35 46.23 16.21
C ASP A 526 -0.87 45.33 16.39
N MET A 527 -1.44 45.38 17.59
CA MET A 527 -2.55 44.50 17.96
C MET A 527 -3.86 44.80 17.24
N ASP A 528 -4.07 46.03 16.78
CA ASP A 528 -5.28 46.37 16.02
C ASP A 528 -5.25 45.67 14.66
N PHE A 529 -4.09 45.68 14.00
CA PHE A 529 -3.87 44.92 12.76
C PHE A 529 -3.97 43.40 12.99
N VAL A 530 -3.35 42.87 14.04
CA VAL A 530 -3.44 41.44 14.42
C VAL A 530 -4.89 41.03 14.67
N ILE A 531 -5.67 41.83 15.39
CA ILE A 531 -7.09 41.54 15.67
C ILE A 531 -7.92 41.57 14.39
N ASP A 532 -7.64 42.47 13.44
CA ASP A 532 -8.31 42.48 12.14
C ASP A 532 -8.05 41.19 11.35
N LEU A 533 -6.80 40.70 11.33
CA LEU A 533 -6.44 39.41 10.72
C LEU A 533 -7.15 38.23 11.38
N LEU A 534 -7.19 38.20 12.72
CA LEU A 534 -7.89 37.16 13.48
C LEU A 534 -9.41 37.17 13.20
N LYS A 535 -10.02 38.35 13.08
CA LYS A 535 -11.44 38.50 12.71
C LYS A 535 -11.71 37.96 11.30
N LYS A 536 -10.75 38.10 10.38
CA LYS A 536 -10.77 37.51 9.03
C LYS A 536 -10.47 36.00 9.01
N GLY A 537 -10.23 35.37 10.16
CA GLY A 537 -10.01 33.93 10.26
C GLY A 537 -8.57 33.49 9.95
N LYS A 538 -7.58 34.40 9.99
CA LYS A 538 -6.18 34.07 9.78
C LYS A 538 -5.49 33.63 11.08
N ILE A 539 -4.68 32.59 11.01
CA ILE A 539 -3.66 32.26 12.00
C ILE A 539 -2.54 33.28 11.85
N VAL A 540 -2.19 33.98 12.92
CA VAL A 540 -1.20 35.07 12.89
C VAL A 540 0.06 34.62 13.62
N VAL A 541 1.19 34.66 12.93
CA VAL A 541 2.49 34.15 13.41
C VAL A 541 3.46 35.31 13.58
N SER A 542 4.13 35.38 14.73
CA SER A 542 5.17 36.38 15.00
C SER A 542 6.49 35.95 14.36
N GLN A 543 7.16 36.85 13.66
CA GLN A 543 8.52 36.62 13.16
C GLN A 543 9.58 36.76 14.27
N LYS A 544 9.28 37.46 15.36
CA LYS A 544 10.13 37.54 16.55
C LYS A 544 9.98 36.29 17.43
N GLN A 545 10.69 35.24 17.04
CA GLN A 545 10.75 34.01 17.82
C GLN A 545 11.37 34.23 19.20
N PHE A 546 10.90 33.50 20.22
CA PHE A 546 11.46 33.43 21.59
C PHE A 546 11.31 34.68 22.50
N VAL A 547 10.76 35.80 22.00
CA VAL A 547 10.64 37.05 22.79
C VAL A 547 9.28 37.17 23.48
N GLU A 548 8.20 36.72 22.84
CA GLU A 548 6.84 37.13 23.21
C GLU A 548 6.07 36.12 24.07
N GLY A 549 6.60 34.96 24.41
CA GLY A 549 5.86 33.96 25.22
C GLY A 549 4.63 33.36 24.51
N VAL A 550 4.28 33.85 23.32
CA VAL A 550 3.30 33.33 22.36
C VAL A 550 3.98 33.29 21.01
N GLU A 551 3.92 32.15 20.32
CA GLU A 551 4.53 32.00 18.99
C GLU A 551 3.51 32.31 17.88
N TYR A 552 2.24 31.92 18.07
CA TYR A 552 1.17 32.24 17.13
C TYR A 552 -0.21 32.33 17.80
N LEU A 553 -1.12 33.05 17.14
CA LEU A 553 -2.50 33.26 17.54
C LEU A 553 -3.44 32.60 16.52
N THR A 554 -4.37 31.77 16.99
CA THR A 554 -5.26 30.97 16.14
C THR A 554 -6.74 31.33 16.42
N PRO A 555 -7.51 31.83 15.43
CA PRO A 555 -8.84 32.38 15.68
C PRO A 555 -9.94 31.33 15.65
N TRP A 556 -10.91 31.45 16.55
CA TRP A 556 -12.10 30.61 16.64
C TRP A 556 -13.35 31.47 16.78
N ARG A 557 -14.51 30.89 16.46
CA ARG A 557 -15.81 31.51 16.69
C ARG A 557 -16.57 30.64 17.68
N LEU A 558 -17.21 31.24 18.70
CA LEU A 558 -18.18 30.50 19.50
C LEU A 558 -19.28 29.97 18.57
N ASN A 559 -19.69 28.73 18.78
CA ASN A 559 -20.86 28.16 18.11
C ASN A 559 -22.15 28.67 18.76
N ASP A 560 -22.32 29.99 18.77
CA ASP A 560 -23.49 30.71 19.25
C ASP A 560 -24.04 31.64 18.16
N ALA A 561 -25.18 32.29 18.42
CA ALA A 561 -25.82 33.18 17.45
C ALA A 561 -24.96 34.41 17.09
N GLU A 562 -24.03 34.81 17.96
CA GLU A 562 -23.22 36.01 17.81
C GLU A 562 -21.87 35.74 17.14
N GLY A 563 -21.41 34.48 17.08
CA GLY A 563 -20.13 34.11 16.48
C GLY A 563 -18.95 34.85 17.11
N LYS A 564 -18.98 35.03 18.43
CA LYS A 564 -17.95 35.81 19.15
C LYS A 564 -16.55 35.24 18.88
N LEU A 565 -15.59 36.12 18.63
CA LEU A 565 -14.19 35.75 18.43
C LEU A 565 -13.60 35.20 19.73
N VAL A 566 -13.00 34.02 19.64
CA VAL A 566 -12.18 33.41 20.69
C VAL A 566 -10.80 33.14 20.10
N VAL A 567 -9.73 33.46 20.81
CA VAL A 567 -8.36 33.29 20.31
C VAL A 567 -7.65 32.22 21.12
N ALA A 568 -7.09 31.20 20.46
CA ALA A 568 -6.11 30.35 21.13
C ALA A 568 -4.73 31.01 21.03
N CYS A 569 -4.09 31.17 22.18
CA CYS A 569 -2.76 31.76 22.30
C CYS A 569 -1.76 30.63 22.42
N VAL A 570 -1.03 30.35 21.35
CA VAL A 570 -0.23 29.13 21.27
C VAL A 570 1.21 29.41 21.59
N GLN A 571 1.76 28.56 22.45
CA GLN A 571 3.17 28.57 22.81
C GLN A 571 3.76 27.18 22.60
N CYS A 572 4.84 27.13 21.82
CA CYS A 572 5.64 25.94 21.63
C CYS A 572 6.88 26.06 22.51
N LYS A 573 6.88 25.39 23.67
CA LYS A 573 7.95 25.44 24.68
C LYS A 573 8.59 24.08 24.80
N PHE A 574 9.57 23.89 23.96
CA PHE A 574 10.35 22.68 23.93
C PHE A 574 11.79 23.05 24.26
N VAL A 575 12.07 23.12 25.56
CA VAL A 575 13.30 23.71 26.09
C VAL A 575 14.00 22.66 26.93
N LYS A 576 15.27 22.39 26.64
CA LYS A 576 16.15 21.56 27.49
C LYS A 576 16.32 22.11 28.90
N ASP A 577 16.08 23.40 29.09
CA ASP A 577 16.19 24.11 30.35
C ASP A 577 14.85 24.16 31.09
N LYS A 578 14.87 23.81 32.37
CA LYS A 578 13.70 23.92 33.25
C LYS A 578 13.30 25.38 33.41
N VAL A 579 12.11 25.74 32.92
CA VAL A 579 11.51 27.07 33.13
C VAL A 579 10.31 26.93 34.07
N PRO A 580 10.31 27.59 35.25
CA PRO A 580 9.18 27.52 36.16
C PRO A 580 7.88 27.97 35.51
N TRP A 581 6.80 27.24 35.80
CA TRP A 581 5.47 27.53 35.27
C TRP A 581 4.99 28.97 35.54
N SER A 582 5.34 29.54 36.69
CA SER A 582 5.01 30.93 37.05
C SER A 582 5.54 31.95 36.01
N LYS A 583 6.76 31.72 35.50
CA LYS A 583 7.41 32.57 34.49
C LYS A 583 6.76 32.41 33.13
N VAL A 584 6.36 31.18 32.77
CA VAL A 584 5.58 30.92 31.55
C VAL A 584 4.25 31.67 31.59
N LYS A 585 3.54 31.60 32.72
CA LYS A 585 2.26 32.29 32.94
C LYS A 585 2.41 33.81 32.87
N GLU A 586 3.48 34.37 33.42
CA GLU A 586 3.77 35.80 33.36
C GLU A 586 4.00 36.29 31.93
N HIS A 587 4.84 35.59 31.16
CA HIS A 587 5.11 35.93 29.76
C HIS A 587 3.85 35.84 28.91
N MET A 588 3.08 34.75 29.05
CA MET A 588 1.80 34.56 28.36
C MET A 588 0.82 35.69 28.70
N ARG A 589 0.67 36.06 29.98
CA ARG A 589 -0.20 37.17 30.42
C ARG A 589 0.22 38.51 29.82
N SER A 590 1.52 38.78 29.73
CA SER A 590 2.04 39.99 29.11
C SER A 590 1.68 40.05 27.62
N ALA A 591 1.91 38.95 26.91
CA ALA A 591 1.66 38.82 25.47
C ALA A 591 0.19 39.01 25.09
N VAL A 592 -0.73 38.49 25.90
CA VAL A 592 -2.18 38.50 25.63
C VAL A 592 -2.90 39.70 26.27
N LYS A 593 -2.18 40.59 26.97
CA LYS A 593 -2.75 41.79 27.58
C LYS A 593 -3.60 42.61 26.59
N PRO A 594 -3.18 42.81 25.33
CA PRO A 594 -3.98 43.58 24.37
C PRO A 594 -5.31 42.91 23.98
N LEU A 595 -5.39 41.58 23.96
CA LEU A 595 -6.65 40.85 23.76
C LEU A 595 -7.62 41.12 24.92
N THR A 596 -7.10 41.14 26.14
CA THR A 596 -7.87 41.46 27.35
C THR A 596 -8.40 42.89 27.31
N THR A 597 -7.56 43.86 26.94
CA THR A 597 -7.95 45.27 26.78
C THR A 597 -9.06 45.44 25.75
N ASN A 598 -9.03 44.67 24.66
CA ASN A 598 -10.04 44.66 23.60
C ASN A 598 -11.27 43.77 23.91
N LYS A 599 -11.37 43.23 25.12
CA LYS A 599 -12.47 42.33 25.56
C LYS A 599 -12.66 41.10 24.65
N ILE A 600 -11.57 40.60 24.06
CA ILE A 600 -11.57 39.37 23.25
C ILE A 600 -11.34 38.17 24.18
N SER A 601 -12.19 37.15 24.07
CA SER A 601 -12.00 35.90 24.82
C SER A 601 -10.81 35.13 24.27
N PHE A 602 -10.01 34.52 25.14
CA PHE A 602 -8.86 33.73 24.74
C PHE A 602 -8.57 32.58 25.70
N PHE A 603 -7.79 31.60 25.23
CA PHE A 603 -7.28 30.51 26.06
C PHE A 603 -5.86 30.10 25.61
N PRO A 604 -4.98 29.69 26.53
CA PRO A 604 -3.65 29.23 26.19
C PRO A 604 -3.66 27.79 25.67
N VAL A 605 -2.83 27.53 24.66
CA VAL A 605 -2.47 26.19 24.17
C VAL A 605 -0.97 26.05 24.30
N ILE A 606 -0.51 25.03 25.02
CA ILE A 606 0.91 24.88 25.34
C ILE A 606 1.39 23.50 24.92
N TYR A 607 2.35 23.49 24.02
CA TYR A 607 3.09 22.30 23.62
C TYR A 607 4.41 22.25 24.39
N ALA A 608 4.64 21.19 25.17
CA ALA A 608 5.84 21.06 26.00
C ALA A 608 6.33 19.61 26.16
N THR A 609 7.66 19.45 26.29
CA THR A 609 8.35 18.13 26.41
C THR A 609 9.00 17.88 27.76
N LEU A 610 9.28 18.91 28.55
CA LEU A 610 10.04 18.78 29.80
C LEU A 610 9.27 19.45 30.93
N ASP A 611 9.23 18.76 32.08
CA ASP A 611 8.73 19.23 33.37
C ASP A 611 7.27 18.86 33.76
N GLN A 612 6.73 17.73 33.26
CA GLN A 612 5.42 17.22 33.72
C GLN A 612 5.34 17.12 35.26
N ASP A 613 6.45 16.75 35.91
CA ASP A 613 6.53 16.53 37.36
C ASP A 613 6.37 17.82 38.20
N THR A 614 6.58 19.01 37.63
CA THR A 614 6.38 20.28 38.35
C THR A 614 5.12 21.03 37.93
N ILE A 615 4.44 20.60 36.86
CA ILE A 615 3.16 21.17 36.46
C ILE A 615 2.08 20.61 37.39
N GLN A 616 1.59 21.45 38.30
CA GLN A 616 0.48 21.11 39.17
C GLN A 616 -0.80 20.90 38.35
N GLU A 617 -1.64 19.95 38.75
CA GLU A 617 -2.92 19.66 38.09
C GLU A 617 -3.83 20.89 37.97
N SER A 618 -3.77 21.78 38.96
CA SER A 618 -4.47 23.06 38.97
C SER A 618 -4.09 24.00 37.80
N ALA A 619 -2.91 23.83 37.20
CA ALA A 619 -2.47 24.59 36.04
C ALA A 619 -3.32 24.28 34.79
N TYR A 620 -3.87 23.07 34.68
CA TYR A 620 -4.64 22.64 33.52
C TYR A 620 -5.99 23.36 33.41
N ASN A 621 -6.56 23.81 34.54
CA ASN A 621 -7.82 24.57 34.58
C ASN A 621 -7.78 25.88 33.76
N ASP A 622 -6.58 26.37 33.47
CA ASP A 622 -6.35 27.61 32.75
C ASP A 622 -6.14 27.42 31.25
N GLY A 623 -6.04 26.21 30.69
CA GLY A 623 -5.82 26.03 29.25
C GLY A 623 -5.90 24.62 28.67
N VAL A 624 -5.25 24.44 27.53
CA VAL A 624 -5.02 23.18 26.84
C VAL A 624 -3.52 22.89 26.83
N PHE A 625 -3.12 21.69 27.24
CA PHE A 625 -1.72 21.32 27.37
C PHE A 625 -1.46 20.02 26.61
N LEU A 626 -0.46 20.03 25.74
CA LEU A 626 -0.01 18.86 25.01
C LEU A 626 1.39 18.53 25.49
N LEU A 627 1.44 17.52 26.37
CA LEU A 627 2.66 17.09 27.04
C LEU A 627 3.19 15.84 26.34
N TYR A 628 4.43 15.90 25.90
CA TYR A 628 5.13 14.73 25.37
C TYR A 628 5.67 13.90 26.55
N ASP A 629 5.28 12.63 26.64
CA ASP A 629 5.79 11.72 27.67
C ASP A 629 7.06 11.02 27.15
N ILE A 630 8.21 11.36 27.74
CA ILE A 630 9.52 10.80 27.37
C ILE A 630 9.65 9.33 27.82
N SER A 631 8.75 8.84 28.69
CA SER A 631 8.79 7.46 29.22
C SER A 631 8.37 6.38 28.21
N LEU A 632 7.91 6.76 27.01
CA LEU A 632 7.57 5.85 25.90
C LEU A 632 8.76 5.50 24.98
N LYS A 633 10.00 5.71 25.43
CA LYS A 633 11.21 5.26 24.73
C LYS A 633 11.59 3.82 25.05
#